data_AF-S6VYA4-F1
#
_entry.id   AF-S6VYA4-F1
#
_cell.length_a   1.000
_cell.length_b   1.000
_cell.length_c   1.000
_cell.angle_alpha   90.00
_cell.angle_beta   90.00
_cell.angle_gamma   90.00
#
_symmetry.space_group_name_H-M   'P 1'
#
loop_
_entity.id
_entity.type
_entity.pdbx_description
1 polymer ?
#
loop_
_entity_poly.entity_id
_entity_poly.type
_entity_poly.pdbx_seq_one_letter_code
_entity_poly.pdbx_strand_id
1 'polypeptide(L)' 'MSSHESLFDYEATLQACARGEKQALQRLYLQESARLLGVAQRLVRDSALAEDIVHDAFLKIWTHAASFDASR' A
#
# COMPACT_ATOMS: atom_id res chain seq x y z
N MET A 1 3.84 5.18 -30.27
CA MET A 1 2.59 4.83 -29.58
C MET A 1 2.91 4.77 -28.10
N SER A 2 2.82 5.91 -27.41
CA SER A 2 3.19 5.99 -25.99
C SER A 2 2.09 5.37 -25.17
N SER A 3 2.34 4.16 -24.68
CA SER A 3 1.56 3.48 -23.65
C SER A 3 1.50 4.41 -22.44
N HIS A 4 0.41 5.16 -22.30
CA HIS A 4 0.07 5.71 -20.99
C HIS A 4 -0.51 4.52 -20.23
N GLU A 5 0.36 3.70 -19.65
CA GLU A 5 -0.04 2.82 -18.56
C GLU A 5 -0.82 3.70 -17.59
N SER A 6 -2.03 3.31 -17.25
CA SER A 6 -2.78 3.93 -16.17
C SER A 6 -1.98 3.71 -14.88
N LEU A 7 -1.00 4.57 -14.63
CA LEU A 7 -0.21 4.60 -13.42
C LEU A 7 -1.18 4.72 -12.26
N PHE A 8 -1.10 3.77 -11.32
CA PHE A 8 -1.90 3.83 -10.10
C PHE A 8 -1.60 5.16 -9.38
N ASP A 9 -2.63 5.95 -9.11
CA ASP A 9 -2.47 7.23 -8.42
C ASP A 9 -2.33 7.01 -6.92
N TYR A 10 -1.08 6.81 -6.48
CA TYR A 10 -0.73 6.61 -5.08
C TYR A 10 -1.04 7.84 -4.23
N GLU A 11 -0.83 9.03 -4.76
CA GLU A 11 -1.04 10.27 -4.01
C GLU A 11 -2.52 10.45 -3.69
N ALA A 12 -3.39 10.40 -4.70
CA ALA A 12 -4.83 10.52 -4.49
C ALA A 12 -5.37 9.40 -3.60
N THR A 13 -4.81 8.19 -3.72
CA THR A 13 -5.19 7.05 -2.87
C THR A 13 -4.79 7.28 -1.41
N LEU A 14 -3.57 7.74 -1.14
CA LEU A 14 -3.11 8.04 0.23
C LEU A 14 -3.88 9.22 0.84
N GLN A 15 -4.20 10.25 0.05
CA GLN A 15 -5.06 11.35 0.50
C GLN A 15 -6.49 10.86 0.84
N ALA A 16 -7.03 9.91 0.07
CA ALA A 16 -8.32 9.29 0.39
C ALA A 16 -8.25 8.43 1.65
N CYS A 17 -7.15 7.70 1.88
CA CYS A 17 -6.90 7.02 3.14
C CYS A 17 -6.85 8.00 4.32
N ALA A 18 -6.20 9.16 4.16
CA ALA A 18 -6.15 10.21 5.18
C ALA A 18 -7.54 10.74 5.56
N ARG A 19 -8.49 10.75 4.61
CA ARG A 19 -9.89 11.11 4.85
C ARG A 19 -10.73 9.98 5.45
N GLY A 20 -10.14 8.80 5.70
CA GLY A 20 -10.86 7.64 6.22
C GLY A 20 -11.66 6.86 5.17
N GLU A 21 -11.35 7.00 3.89
CA GLU A 21 -12.01 6.25 2.82
C GLU A 21 -11.48 4.82 2.73
N LYS A 22 -12.20 3.85 3.33
CA LYS A 22 -11.79 2.43 3.36
C LYS A 22 -11.53 1.82 1.98
N GLN A 23 -12.29 2.26 0.97
CA GLN A 23 -12.11 1.79 -0.41
C GLN A 23 -10.76 2.20 -1.00
N ALA A 24 -10.17 3.31 -0.56
CA ALA A 24 -8.84 3.71 -0.98
C ALA A 24 -7.76 2.76 -0.47
N LEU A 25 -7.84 2.38 0.81
CA LEU A 25 -6.94 1.38 1.39
C LEU A 25 -7.07 0.03 0.71
N GLN A 26 -8.31 -0.38 0.39
CA GLN A 26 -8.54 -1.62 -0.35
C GLN A 26 -7.90 -1.59 -1.75
N ARG A 27 -8.02 -0.48 -2.48
CA ARG A 27 -7.36 -0.33 -3.78
C ARG A 27 -5.84 -0.40 -3.65
N LEU A 28 -5.27 0.29 -2.65
CA LEU A 28 -3.84 0.23 -2.38
C LEU A 28 -3.38 -1.19 -2.03
N TYR A 29 -4.17 -1.91 -1.23
CA TYR A 29 -3.91 -3.30 -0.87
C TYR A 29 -3.89 -4.20 -2.11
N LEU A 30 -4.92 -4.13 -2.95
CA LEU A 30 -4.99 -4.93 -4.17
C LEU A 30 -3.83 -4.63 -5.15
N GLN A 31 -3.40 -3.37 -5.20
CA GLN A 31 -2.29 -2.95 -6.05
C GLN A 31 -0.94 -3.45 -5.56
N GLU A 32 -0.63 -3.30 -4.27
CA GLU A 32 0.74 -3.43 -3.76
C GLU A 32 1.00 -4.69 -2.93
N SER A 33 -0.04 -5.37 -2.43
CA SER A 33 0.11 -6.51 -1.49
C SER A 33 0.97 -7.64 -2.06
N ALA A 34 0.77 -8.04 -3.32
CA ALA A 34 1.54 -9.12 -3.94
C ALA A 34 3.03 -8.79 -4.03
N ARG A 35 3.37 -7.53 -4.35
CA ARG A 35 4.76 -7.08 -4.44
C ARG A 35 5.40 -7.02 -3.06
N LEU A 36 4.71 -6.46 -2.07
CA LEU A 36 5.20 -6.38 -0.69
C LEU A 36 5.34 -7.77 -0.06
N LEU A 37 4.42 -8.69 -0.33
CA LEU A 37 4.49 -10.07 0.14
C LEU A 37 5.72 -10.79 -0.42
N GLY A 38 5.98 -10.65 -1.73
CA GLY A 38 7.18 -11.23 -2.33
C GLY A 38 8.49 -10.69 -1.74
N VAL A 39 8.51 -9.41 -1.33
CA VAL A 39 9.65 -8.83 -0.61
C VAL A 39 9.76 -9.39 0.80
N ALA A 40 8.66 -9.40 1.57
CA ALA A 40 8.63 -9.90 2.93
C ALA A 40 9.06 -11.37 3.01
N GLN A 41 8.52 -12.23 2.13
CA GLN A 41 8.87 -13.65 2.05
C GLN A 41 10.37 -13.88 1.82
N ARG A 42 11.03 -13.04 1.01
CA ARG A 42 12.49 -13.13 0.79
C ARG A 42 13.31 -12.78 2.02
N LEU A 43 12.78 -11.93 2.90
CA LEU A 43 13.44 -11.48 4.11
C LEU A 43 13.25 -12.47 5.27
N VAL A 44 12.01 -12.87 5.55
CA VAL A 44 11.69 -13.67 6.74
C VAL A 44 11.67 -15.18 6.50
N ARG A 45 11.55 -15.63 5.23
CA ARG A 45 11.48 -17.05 4.83
C ARG A 45 10.39 -17.87 5.55
N ASP A 46 9.34 -17.19 5.98
CA ASP A 46 8.13 -17.75 6.59
C ASP A 46 6.92 -17.05 5.95
N SER A 47 5.98 -17.82 5.41
CA SER A 47 4.84 -17.25 4.68
C SER A 47 3.84 -16.56 5.61
N ALA A 48 3.55 -17.16 6.77
CA ALA A 48 2.58 -16.62 7.71
C ALA A 48 3.10 -15.30 8.30
N LEU A 49 4.36 -15.28 8.71
CA LEU A 49 5.00 -14.05 9.20
C LEU A 49 5.10 -12.97 8.11
N ALA A 50 5.34 -13.36 6.86
CA ALA A 50 5.37 -12.40 5.75
C ALA A 50 3.99 -11.77 5.49
N GLU A 51 2.91 -12.56 5.57
CA GLU A 51 1.54 -12.08 5.45
C GLU A 51 1.18 -11.10 6.58
N ASP A 52 1.54 -11.43 7.83
CA ASP A 52 1.33 -10.56 8.99
C ASP A 52 2.07 -9.23 8.83
N ILE A 53 3.34 -9.27 8.40
CA ILE A 53 4.14 -8.05 8.16
C ILE A 53 3.49 -7.15 7.12
N VAL A 54 2.99 -7.73 6.02
CA VAL A 54 2.30 -6.96 4.96
C VAL A 54 1.01 -6.36 5.51
N HIS A 55 0.22 -7.12 6.26
CA HIS A 55 -1.00 -6.64 6.88
C HIS A 55 -0.73 -5.45 7.82
N ASP A 56 0.24 -5.61 8.71
CA ASP A 56 0.69 -4.56 9.63
C ASP A 56 1.19 -3.32 8.90
N ALA A 57 1.87 -3.48 7.77
CA ALA A 57 2.30 -2.36 6.95
C ALA A 57 1.11 -1.56 6.42
N PHE A 58 0.05 -2.22 5.93
CA PHE A 58 -1.16 -1.52 5.48
C PHE A 58 -1.93 -0.86 6.63
N LEU A 59 -1.98 -1.48 7.82
CA LEU A 59 -2.55 -0.84 9.01
C LEU A 59 -1.77 0.41 9.41
N LYS A 60 -0.44 0.36 9.34
CA LYS A 60 0.42 1.53 9.58
C LYS A 60 0.18 2.61 8.53
N ILE A 61 0.09 2.25 7.25
CA ILE A 61 -0.24 3.20 6.18
C ILE A 61 -1.59 3.89 6.47
N TRP A 62 -2.62 3.12 6.81
CA TRP A 62 -3.94 3.67 7.16
C TRP A 62 -3.86 4.66 8.33
N THR A 63 -3.17 4.27 9.40
CA THR A 63 -3.05 5.07 10.62
C THR A 63 -2.24 6.35 10.42
N HIS A 64 -1.24 6.31 9.53
CA HIS A 64 -0.33 7.42 9.28
C HIS A 64 -0.64 8.20 7.99
N ALA A 65 -1.66 7.81 7.21
CA ALA A 65 -1.99 8.44 5.94
C ALA A 65 -2.22 9.95 6.07
N ALA A 66 -2.83 10.40 7.17
CA ALA A 66 -3.06 11.82 7.43
C ALA A 66 -1.78 12.65 7.63
N SER A 67 -0.66 12.01 7.98
CA SER A 67 0.65 12.67 8.12
C SER A 67 1.50 12.63 6.85
N PHE A 68 1.03 11.92 5.82
CA PHE A 68 1.71 11.83 4.53
C PHE A 68 1.62 13.17 3.80
N ASP A 69 2.76 13.63 3.30
CA ASP A 69 2.91 14.85 2.51
C ASP A 69 3.72 14.48 1.27
N ALA A 70 3.11 14.60 0.10
CA ALA A 70 3.75 14.24 -1.17
C ALA A 70 4.83 15.25 -1.60
N SER A 71 4.89 16.42 -0.96
CA SER A 71 5.80 17.53 -1.30
C SER A 71 7.05 17.61 -0.41
N ARG A 72 7.16 16.74 0.61
CA ARG A 72 8.26 16.69 1.58
C ARG A 72 9.25 15.59 1.27
#